data_AF-A0A2K5R7R8-F1
#
_entry.id   AF-A0A2K5R7R8-F1
#
_cell.length_a   1.000
_cell.length_b   1.000
_cell.length_c   1.000
_cell.angle_alpha   90.00
_cell.angle_beta   90.00
_cell.angle_gamma   90.00
#
_symmetry.space_group_name_H-M   'P 1'
#
loop_
_entity.id
_entity.type
_entity.pdbx_description
1 polymer ?
#
loop_
_entity_poly.entity_id
_entity_poly.type
_entity_poly.pdbx_seq_one_letter_code
_entity_poly.pdbx_strand_id
1 'polypeptide(L)'
;MYLPSWLSQLYRGLSRPIRRTTQPIWGSLSRSLVLSSQRRNPEFSSFVVRTNTCGELRSSHLGQEVTLCGWIQYRRQNTFLVLRDFHGLVQVIIPQDESAASVRKILCEAPMESVVQVSGTVISRPAGQENPKMPTGEIEIKVKTAELLNACKKLPFEIKDFMKKTEALRLQYRYLDLRSFQMQYNLRLRSQMVMKMRDYLCNLHGFVDIETPTLFKRTPGGAKEFLVPSREPGKFYSLPQSPQQFKQLLMVGGLDRYFQVARCYRDEGSRPDRQPEFTQIDIEMSFVDQTGIQSLIEGLLQYSWPNDKDPVVVPFPSMTFAEALATYGTDKPDTRFGMKIIDISDVFRNTEIGFLQDALSKPHGTVKAICIPEGAVSEVLKFFSTRNLFANFIRESKRPELIRLMETQEEDVVLLMAGEHNKACSLLGKLRLECADLLETRGVVLRDPTLFSFLWVVDFPLFLPKEENPRELESAHHPFTAPHPSDIHLLYTEPEKVRSQHYDLVLNGNEIGGGSIRIHNAELQRYILATLLKEDVKLLSHILQALDYGAPPHGGIALGLDRLICLVTGSPSIRDVIAFPKSFRGHDLMSNTPDSIPPEELKPYHIQVSWPTDSKAAKAH
;
A
#
# COMPACT_ATOMS: atom_id res chain seq x y z
N MET A 1 -57.67 -0.60 -41.39
CA MET A 1 -58.77 0.24 -40.85
C MET A 1 -58.34 1.70 -40.97
N TYR A 2 -59.26 2.57 -41.35
CA TYR A 2 -59.08 3.82 -42.11
C TYR A 2 -58.46 5.04 -41.38
N LEU A 3 -57.49 5.69 -42.05
CA LEU A 3 -57.23 7.13 -42.40
C LEU A 3 -58.09 8.27 -41.78
N PRO A 4 -57.70 9.59 -41.85
CA PRO A 4 -56.89 10.31 -42.89
C PRO A 4 -55.77 11.26 -42.38
N SER A 5 -54.66 11.55 -43.08
CA SER A 5 -54.34 12.23 -44.37
C SER A 5 -54.42 13.77 -44.38
N TRP A 6 -53.81 14.39 -45.41
CA TRP A 6 -53.62 15.82 -45.75
C TRP A 6 -52.27 16.39 -45.27
N LEU A 7 -51.30 16.79 -46.10
CA LEU A 7 -51.29 17.22 -47.52
C LEU A 7 -49.88 17.07 -48.12
N SER A 8 -49.80 16.69 -49.40
CA SER A 8 -48.59 16.72 -50.22
C SER A 8 -48.82 17.48 -51.53
N GLN A 9 -47.76 18.15 -51.99
CA GLN A 9 -47.42 18.58 -53.37
C GLN A 9 -48.05 19.84 -53.97
N LEU A 10 -47.20 20.74 -54.49
CA LEU A 10 -47.32 21.29 -55.85
C LEU A 10 -45.93 21.72 -56.43
N TYR A 11 -45.61 21.17 -57.62
CA TYR A 11 -44.97 21.76 -58.83
C TYR A 11 -43.46 22.12 -58.83
N ARG A 12 -42.59 21.45 -59.61
CA ARG A 12 -42.30 21.47 -61.09
C ARG A 12 -41.22 22.50 -61.52
N GLY A 13 -40.09 21.99 -62.05
CA GLY A 13 -39.54 22.39 -63.36
C GLY A 13 -38.44 23.47 -63.50
N LEU A 14 -37.27 23.03 -63.97
CA LEU A 14 -36.35 23.62 -64.98
C LEU A 14 -35.45 24.85 -64.66
N SER A 15 -34.15 24.55 -64.46
CA SER A 15 -32.94 25.03 -65.19
C SER A 15 -32.69 26.52 -65.54
N ARG A 16 -31.83 27.19 -64.72
CA ARG A 16 -30.58 28.02 -64.95
C ARG A 16 -30.52 29.14 -66.04
N PRO A 17 -29.66 30.21 -65.97
CA PRO A 17 -28.31 30.27 -65.33
C PRO A 17 -27.77 31.63 -64.74
N ILE A 18 -26.52 31.59 -64.21
CA ILE A 18 -25.49 32.67 -63.96
C ILE A 18 -25.66 33.54 -62.68
N ARG A 19 -24.72 33.64 -61.70
CA ARG A 19 -23.32 34.14 -61.75
C ARG A 19 -22.56 33.89 -60.41
N ARG A 20 -21.29 33.47 -60.54
CA ARG A 20 -20.08 33.66 -59.70
C ARG A 20 -20.13 33.41 -58.17
N THR A 21 -19.49 32.32 -57.76
CA THR A 21 -18.98 32.06 -56.40
C THR A 21 -17.47 32.36 -56.32
N THR A 22 -17.06 33.09 -55.28
CA THR A 22 -15.67 33.24 -54.82
C THR A 22 -15.43 32.37 -53.59
N GLN A 23 -14.34 31.60 -53.60
CA GLN A 23 -13.84 30.76 -52.50
C GLN A 23 -13.33 31.60 -51.31
N PRO A 24 -13.14 30.95 -50.15
CA PRO A 24 -11.76 30.77 -49.71
C PRO A 24 -11.42 29.33 -49.29
N ILE A 25 -10.14 29.03 -49.51
CA ILE A 25 -9.45 27.76 -49.29
C ILE A 25 -9.09 27.63 -47.80
N TRP A 26 -9.54 26.57 -47.14
CA TRP A 26 -8.94 26.07 -45.89
C TRP A 26 -8.49 24.62 -46.13
N GLY A 27 -7.18 24.42 -46.07
CA GLY A 27 -6.50 23.16 -46.36
C GLY A 27 -6.83 22.07 -45.34
N SER A 28 -7.02 20.85 -45.85
CA SER A 28 -7.22 19.64 -45.07
C SER A 28 -5.90 19.16 -44.44
N LEU A 29 -5.79 19.29 -43.12
CA LEU A 29 -4.85 18.52 -42.30
C LEU A 29 -5.64 17.81 -41.19
N SER A 30 -6.50 16.86 -41.58
CA SER A 30 -7.03 15.85 -40.65
C SER A 30 -6.15 14.60 -40.74
N ARG A 31 -5.05 14.57 -39.97
CA ARG A 31 -4.47 13.29 -39.58
C ARG A 31 -5.47 12.63 -38.63
N SER A 32 -6.31 11.73 -39.15
CA SER A 32 -7.11 10.86 -38.30
C SER A 32 -6.16 9.91 -37.57
N LEU A 33 -5.92 10.19 -36.30
CA LEU A 33 -5.30 9.25 -35.37
C LEU A 33 -6.30 8.14 -35.09
N VAL A 34 -6.33 7.13 -35.97
CA VAL A 34 -6.95 5.85 -35.68
C VAL A 34 -6.07 5.18 -34.62
N LEU A 35 -6.48 5.27 -33.35
CA LEU A 35 -5.87 4.53 -32.25
C LEU A 35 -6.27 3.06 -32.38
N SER A 36 -5.50 2.29 -33.17
CA SER A 36 -5.57 0.83 -33.16
C SER A 36 -5.16 0.31 -31.77
N SER A 37 -5.95 -0.63 -31.24
CA SER A 37 -5.78 -1.31 -29.94
C SER A 37 -4.63 -2.34 -29.91
N GLN A 38 -3.65 -2.22 -30.80
CA GLN A 38 -2.43 -3.02 -30.71
C GLN A 38 -1.61 -2.50 -29.52
N ARG A 39 -1.13 -3.42 -28.65
CA ARG A 39 -0.19 -3.10 -27.56
C ARG A 39 1.01 -2.36 -28.15
N ARG A 40 1.01 -1.03 -28.11
CA ARG A 40 2.15 -0.21 -28.50
C ARG A 40 3.17 -0.31 -27.38
N ASN A 41 4.43 -0.52 -27.74
CA ASN A 41 5.52 -0.30 -26.81
C ASN A 41 5.45 1.16 -26.30
N PRO A 42 5.69 1.41 -25.00
CA PRO A 42 5.67 2.76 -24.46
C PRO A 42 6.72 3.63 -25.16
N GLU A 43 6.29 4.78 -25.69
CA GLU A 43 7.19 5.74 -26.33
C GLU A 43 7.89 6.61 -25.28
N PHE A 44 9.06 6.19 -24.80
CA PHE A 44 9.79 6.92 -23.75
C PHE A 44 10.53 8.18 -24.23
N SER A 45 10.79 8.28 -25.52
CA SER A 45 11.61 9.35 -26.12
C SER A 45 10.80 10.29 -27.03
N SER A 46 9.46 10.19 -27.01
CA SER A 46 8.58 11.15 -27.70
C SER A 46 8.52 12.48 -26.94
N PHE A 47 8.33 13.58 -27.68
CA PHE A 47 8.26 14.97 -27.18
C PHE A 47 9.54 15.52 -26.53
N VAL A 48 10.69 14.86 -26.72
CA VAL A 48 11.99 15.26 -26.17
C VAL A 48 13.09 15.27 -27.24
N VAL A 49 14.22 15.91 -26.94
CA VAL A 49 15.37 16.02 -27.86
C VAL A 49 16.19 14.73 -27.99
N ARG A 50 16.07 13.81 -27.03
CA ARG A 50 16.73 12.50 -27.09
C ARG A 50 16.00 11.56 -28.06
N THR A 51 16.75 10.70 -28.73
CA THR A 51 16.18 9.69 -29.63
C THR A 51 15.81 8.41 -28.88
N ASN A 52 16.62 8.06 -27.87
CA ASN A 52 16.51 6.83 -27.11
C ASN A 52 16.76 7.09 -25.63
N THR A 53 16.21 6.23 -24.77
CA THR A 53 16.67 6.14 -23.38
C THR A 53 18.04 5.45 -23.33
N CYS A 54 18.81 5.70 -22.27
CA CYS A 54 20.12 5.07 -22.12
C CYS A 54 19.99 3.55 -21.97
N GLY A 55 19.04 3.10 -21.14
CA GLY A 55 18.90 1.68 -20.78
C GLY A 55 18.18 0.80 -21.81
N GLU A 56 17.53 1.35 -22.85
CA GLU A 56 16.77 0.55 -23.83
C GLU A 56 17.63 -0.01 -24.97
N LEU A 57 18.85 0.52 -25.17
CA LEU A 57 19.69 0.13 -26.30
C LEU A 57 20.13 -1.35 -26.23
N ARG A 58 20.18 -2.01 -27.38
CA ARG A 58 20.47 -3.45 -27.56
C ARG A 58 21.22 -3.65 -28.87
N SER A 59 21.70 -4.87 -29.12
CA SER A 59 22.31 -5.28 -30.39
C SER A 59 21.42 -5.01 -31.62
N SER A 60 20.10 -4.96 -31.46
CA SER A 60 19.16 -4.52 -32.52
C SER A 60 19.34 -3.07 -32.98
N HIS A 61 20.07 -2.25 -32.21
CA HIS A 61 20.30 -0.83 -32.50
C HIS A 61 21.68 -0.57 -33.12
N LEU A 62 22.46 -1.61 -33.43
CA LEU A 62 23.80 -1.45 -34.01
C LEU A 62 23.77 -0.62 -35.31
N GLY A 63 24.71 0.31 -35.43
CA GLY A 63 24.84 1.23 -36.56
C GLY A 63 23.90 2.43 -36.54
N GLN A 64 22.93 2.49 -35.61
CA GLN A 64 22.01 3.63 -35.50
C GLN A 64 22.71 4.85 -34.89
N GLU A 65 22.38 6.04 -35.38
CA GLU A 65 22.79 7.31 -34.76
C GLU A 65 21.79 7.67 -33.66
N VAL A 66 22.28 7.89 -32.45
CA VAL A 66 21.45 8.12 -31.26
C VAL A 66 21.91 9.38 -30.54
N THR A 67 20.96 10.11 -29.95
CA THR A 67 21.21 11.21 -29.02
C THR A 67 20.63 10.85 -27.67
N LEU A 68 21.50 10.78 -26.66
CA LEU A 68 21.18 10.35 -25.30
C LEU A 68 21.45 11.49 -24.32
N CYS A 69 20.57 11.68 -23.35
CA CYS A 69 20.76 12.64 -22.27
C CYS A 69 20.67 11.92 -20.93
N GLY A 70 21.61 12.19 -20.02
CA GLY A 70 21.65 11.51 -18.73
C GLY A 70 22.72 12.05 -17.78
N TRP A 71 22.92 11.33 -16.67
CA TRP A 71 23.90 11.60 -15.64
C TRP A 71 25.15 10.77 -15.83
N ILE A 72 26.33 11.36 -15.68
CA ILE A 72 27.59 10.61 -15.64
C ILE A 72 27.66 9.83 -14.33
N GLN A 73 27.45 8.51 -14.36
CA GLN A 73 27.48 7.68 -13.16
C GLN A 73 28.91 7.26 -12.80
N TYR A 74 29.70 6.93 -13.82
CA TYR A 74 31.05 6.40 -13.66
C TYR A 74 31.91 6.84 -14.83
N ARG A 75 33.21 7.04 -14.56
CA ARG A 75 34.22 7.30 -15.58
C ARG A 75 35.47 6.49 -15.27
N ARG A 76 36.02 5.85 -16.30
CA ARG A 76 37.31 5.16 -16.23
C ARG A 76 38.37 5.97 -16.97
N GLN A 77 39.15 6.74 -16.20
CA GLN A 77 40.21 7.61 -16.73
C GLN A 77 39.70 8.43 -17.93
N ASN A 78 40.42 8.39 -19.06
CA ASN A 78 40.05 9.05 -20.30
C ASN A 78 39.53 8.07 -21.36
N THR A 79 39.16 6.84 -20.98
CA THR A 79 38.78 5.78 -21.94
C THR A 79 37.28 5.76 -22.23
N PHE A 80 36.46 5.69 -21.17
CA PHE A 80 35.00 5.65 -21.31
C PHE A 80 34.31 6.21 -20.06
N LEU A 81 33.03 6.53 -20.23
CA LEU A 81 32.10 6.83 -19.16
C LEU A 81 30.84 5.96 -19.26
N VAL A 82 30.10 5.86 -18.17
CA VAL A 82 28.79 5.24 -18.13
C VAL A 82 27.75 6.32 -17.91
N LEU A 83 26.87 6.48 -18.87
CA LEU A 83 25.74 7.40 -18.82
C LEU A 83 24.53 6.67 -18.25
N ARG A 84 23.88 7.28 -17.25
CA ARG A 84 22.66 6.77 -16.63
C ARG A 84 21.49 7.68 -16.98
N ASP A 85 20.35 7.09 -17.30
CA ASP A 85 19.07 7.74 -17.16
C ASP A 85 18.14 6.91 -16.27
N PHE A 86 16.84 7.22 -16.26
CA PHE A 86 15.91 6.48 -15.43
C PHE A 86 15.66 5.03 -15.90
N HIS A 87 15.94 4.71 -17.16
CA HIS A 87 15.68 3.39 -17.73
C HIS A 87 16.90 2.47 -17.53
N GLY A 88 18.10 3.03 -17.47
CA GLY A 88 19.29 2.25 -17.15
C GLY A 88 20.58 2.95 -17.54
N LEU A 89 21.59 2.11 -17.82
CA LEU A 89 22.97 2.51 -18.05
C LEU A 89 23.37 2.22 -19.49
N VAL A 90 24.28 3.01 -20.04
CA VAL A 90 24.97 2.72 -21.32
C VAL A 90 26.42 3.18 -21.24
N GLN A 91 27.31 2.41 -21.86
CA GLN A 91 28.73 2.78 -21.96
C GLN A 91 28.93 3.72 -23.15
N VAL A 92 29.70 4.77 -22.93
CA VAL A 92 30.01 5.82 -23.89
C VAL A 92 31.54 5.95 -23.98
N ILE A 93 32.09 5.71 -25.16
CA ILE A 93 33.54 5.76 -25.39
C ILE A 93 33.99 7.21 -25.55
N ILE A 94 35.01 7.61 -24.82
CA ILE A 94 35.61 8.94 -24.96
C ILE A 94 36.51 8.93 -26.21
N PRO A 95 36.26 9.80 -27.20
CA PRO A 95 37.05 9.81 -28.43
C PRO A 95 38.49 10.25 -28.15
N GLN A 96 39.46 9.61 -28.81
CA GLN A 96 40.89 9.90 -28.65
C GLN A 96 41.46 10.73 -29.81
N ASP A 97 40.70 10.88 -30.90
CA ASP A 97 41.11 11.60 -32.10
C ASP A 97 41.25 13.10 -31.82
N GLU A 98 42.26 13.75 -32.40
CA GLU A 98 42.52 15.19 -32.20
C GLU A 98 41.35 16.08 -32.66
N SER A 99 40.64 15.67 -33.71
CA SER A 99 39.43 16.36 -34.18
C SER A 99 38.28 16.37 -33.16
N ALA A 100 38.33 15.50 -32.15
CA ALA A 100 37.34 15.39 -31.09
C ALA A 100 37.88 15.87 -29.72
N ALA A 101 38.98 16.62 -29.69
CA ALA A 101 39.60 17.11 -28.47
C ALA A 101 38.65 17.94 -27.59
N SER A 102 37.75 18.73 -28.20
CA SER A 102 36.72 19.51 -27.48
C SER A 102 35.70 18.61 -26.77
N VAL A 103 35.21 17.57 -27.44
CA VAL A 103 34.31 16.56 -26.89
C VAL A 103 34.99 15.80 -25.75
N ARG A 104 36.23 15.35 -25.98
CA ARG A 104 37.06 14.68 -24.97
C ARG A 104 37.21 15.54 -23.71
N LYS A 105 37.48 16.83 -23.88
CA LYS A 105 37.60 17.78 -22.77
C LYS A 105 36.32 17.85 -21.94
N ILE A 106 35.16 18.04 -22.57
CA ILE A 106 33.85 18.11 -21.89
C ILE A 106 33.60 16.84 -21.07
N LEU A 107 33.79 15.65 -21.66
CA LEU A 107 33.51 14.37 -21.00
C LEU A 107 34.52 14.02 -19.88
N CYS A 108 35.79 14.42 -20.03
CA CYS A 108 36.84 14.19 -19.02
C CYS A 108 36.83 15.19 -17.87
N GLU A 109 36.35 16.43 -18.09
CA GLU A 109 36.33 17.46 -17.05
C GLU A 109 35.01 17.49 -16.27
N ALA A 110 33.90 17.03 -16.87
CA ALA A 110 32.61 17.00 -16.20
C ALA A 110 32.66 16.22 -14.87
N PRO A 111 32.21 16.80 -13.74
CA PRO A 111 32.09 16.09 -12.47
C PRO A 111 31.12 14.91 -12.57
N MET A 112 31.27 13.92 -11.68
CA MET A 112 30.29 12.83 -11.55
C MET A 112 28.90 13.38 -11.23
N GLU A 113 27.85 12.71 -11.71
CA GLU A 113 26.44 13.13 -11.63
C GLU A 113 26.12 14.47 -12.30
N SER A 114 27.01 14.99 -13.15
CA SER A 114 26.67 16.07 -14.08
C SER A 114 25.77 15.55 -15.20
N VAL A 115 24.91 16.43 -15.70
CA VAL A 115 23.97 16.14 -16.78
C VAL A 115 24.62 16.45 -18.12
N VAL A 116 24.68 15.46 -19.00
CA VAL A 116 25.29 15.60 -20.33
C VAL A 116 24.34 15.10 -21.41
N GLN A 117 24.46 15.70 -22.59
CA GLN A 117 23.91 15.20 -23.84
C GLN A 117 25.06 14.63 -24.69
N VAL A 118 24.85 13.45 -25.26
CA VAL A 118 25.82 12.74 -26.09
C VAL A 118 25.13 12.27 -27.35
N SER A 119 25.66 12.65 -28.51
CA SER A 119 25.24 12.11 -29.81
C SER A 119 26.34 11.26 -30.41
N GLY A 120 25.99 10.11 -30.95
CA GLY A 120 26.96 9.15 -31.48
C GLY A 120 26.33 7.95 -32.15
N THR A 121 27.16 6.98 -32.52
CA THR A 121 26.72 5.75 -33.18
C THR A 121 26.81 4.57 -32.23
N VAL A 122 25.78 3.72 -32.23
CA VAL A 122 25.78 2.46 -31.49
C VAL A 122 26.70 1.45 -32.17
N ILE A 123 27.69 0.93 -31.45
CA ILE A 123 28.60 -0.11 -31.93
C ILE A 123 28.65 -1.28 -30.97
N SER A 124 29.08 -2.44 -31.46
CA SER A 124 29.32 -3.62 -30.63
C SER A 124 30.57 -3.38 -29.79
N ARG A 125 30.57 -3.88 -28.55
CA ARG A 125 31.80 -3.92 -27.78
C ARG A 125 32.83 -4.85 -28.45
N PRO A 126 34.13 -4.62 -28.25
CA PRO A 126 35.16 -5.56 -28.69
C PRO A 126 34.92 -6.94 -28.07
N ALA A 127 35.24 -7.99 -28.82
CA ALA A 127 35.10 -9.38 -28.36
C ALA A 127 35.80 -9.59 -27.01
N GLY A 128 35.08 -10.13 -26.03
CA GLY A 128 35.57 -10.37 -24.67
C GLY A 128 35.42 -9.17 -23.71
N GLN A 129 34.85 -8.05 -24.16
CA GLN A 129 34.51 -6.89 -23.32
C GLN A 129 33.00 -6.71 -23.08
N GLU A 130 32.20 -7.70 -23.47
CA GLU A 130 30.77 -7.74 -23.16
C GLU A 130 30.57 -7.79 -21.64
N ASN A 131 29.53 -7.12 -21.15
CA ASN A 131 29.16 -7.14 -19.74
C ASN A 131 27.80 -7.83 -19.54
N PRO A 132 27.77 -9.13 -19.20
CA PRO A 132 26.52 -9.87 -19.00
C PRO A 132 25.63 -9.33 -17.88
N LYS A 133 26.18 -8.51 -16.96
CA LYS A 133 25.44 -7.93 -15.83
C LYS A 133 24.67 -6.65 -16.21
N MET A 134 24.88 -6.14 -17.42
CA MET A 134 24.32 -4.88 -17.90
C MET A 134 23.48 -5.15 -19.16
N PRO A 135 22.20 -4.75 -19.23
CA PRO A 135 21.35 -5.04 -20.39
C PRO A 135 21.86 -4.46 -21.72
N THR A 136 22.61 -3.36 -21.65
CA THR A 136 23.32 -2.70 -22.76
C THR A 136 24.78 -3.17 -22.85
N GLY A 137 25.12 -4.31 -22.24
CA GLY A 137 26.47 -4.80 -22.05
C GLY A 137 27.15 -5.35 -23.30
N GLU A 138 26.39 -5.63 -24.37
CA GLU A 138 26.90 -6.06 -25.68
C GLU A 138 27.30 -4.88 -26.57
N ILE A 139 26.87 -3.67 -26.22
CA ILE A 139 27.00 -2.45 -27.04
C ILE A 139 27.69 -1.32 -26.28
N GLU A 140 28.16 -0.34 -27.03
CA GLU A 140 28.69 0.93 -26.54
C GLU A 140 28.48 2.05 -27.57
N ILE A 141 28.55 3.31 -27.13
CA ILE A 141 28.34 4.47 -27.98
C ILE A 141 29.68 5.09 -28.37
N LYS A 142 29.95 5.14 -29.67
CA LYS A 142 31.06 5.94 -30.23
C LYS A 142 30.59 7.38 -30.37
N VAL A 143 31.13 8.27 -29.54
CA VAL A 143 30.70 9.67 -29.47
C VAL A 143 31.13 10.46 -30.71
N LYS A 144 30.19 11.26 -31.23
CA LYS A 144 30.41 12.26 -32.28
C LYS A 144 30.41 13.68 -31.69
N THR A 145 29.43 14.00 -30.87
CA THR A 145 29.32 15.29 -30.16
C THR A 145 28.89 15.07 -28.71
N ALA A 146 29.28 16.00 -27.83
CA ALA A 146 28.81 16.03 -26.46
C ALA A 146 28.61 17.48 -25.98
N GLU A 147 27.65 17.66 -25.09
CA GLU A 147 27.32 18.93 -24.45
C GLU A 147 27.13 18.71 -22.94
N LEU A 148 27.73 19.58 -22.12
CA LEU A 148 27.47 19.62 -20.69
C LEU A 148 26.24 20.49 -20.43
N LEU A 149 25.11 19.85 -20.16
CA LEU A 149 23.84 20.55 -19.90
C LEU A 149 23.83 21.20 -18.51
N ASN A 150 24.37 20.50 -17.50
CA ASN A 150 24.48 21.05 -16.16
C ASN A 150 25.57 20.36 -15.34
N ALA A 151 26.45 21.15 -14.70
CA ALA A 151 27.53 20.64 -13.86
C ALA A 151 27.05 20.30 -12.44
N CYS A 152 27.57 19.22 -11.85
CA CYS A 152 27.26 18.84 -10.48
C CYS A 152 28.39 19.22 -9.51
N LYS A 153 28.01 19.71 -8.32
CA LYS A 153 28.94 19.85 -7.19
C LYS A 153 29.20 18.50 -6.51
N LYS A 154 30.17 18.44 -5.60
CA LYS A 154 30.41 17.23 -4.79
C LYS A 154 29.13 16.83 -4.05
N LEU A 155 28.74 15.57 -4.22
CA LEU A 155 27.52 15.01 -3.64
C LEU A 155 27.67 14.72 -2.15
N PRO A 156 26.58 14.78 -1.38
CA PRO A 156 26.56 14.37 0.03
C PRO A 156 26.72 12.84 0.20
N PHE A 157 26.40 12.05 -0.82
CA PHE A 157 26.62 10.61 -0.87
C PHE A 157 26.70 10.09 -2.31
N GLU A 158 27.27 8.90 -2.50
CA GLU A 158 27.34 8.25 -3.81
C GLU A 158 26.01 7.60 -4.22
N ILE A 159 25.66 7.72 -5.50
CA ILE A 159 24.47 7.09 -6.10
C ILE A 159 24.83 5.69 -6.64
N LYS A 160 25.21 4.81 -5.71
CA LYS A 160 25.45 3.38 -5.94
C LYS A 160 24.64 2.56 -4.94
N ASP A 161 24.16 1.40 -5.37
CA ASP A 161 23.21 0.60 -4.60
C ASP A 161 23.84 -0.06 -3.36
N PHE A 162 25.14 -0.41 -3.41
CA PHE A 162 25.83 -1.11 -2.31
C PHE A 162 26.28 -0.20 -1.15
N MET A 163 26.16 1.12 -1.31
CA MET A 163 26.62 2.08 -0.31
C MET A 163 25.56 2.25 0.78
N LYS A 164 25.89 1.85 2.01
CA LYS A 164 25.03 2.06 3.18
C LYS A 164 24.91 3.56 3.47
N LYS A 165 23.68 4.06 3.46
CA LYS A 165 23.31 5.46 3.74
C LYS A 165 22.39 5.48 4.94
N THR A 166 22.53 6.47 5.80
CA THR A 166 21.56 6.69 6.88
C THR A 166 20.23 7.16 6.29
N GLU A 167 19.11 6.71 6.86
CA GLU A 167 17.77 7.13 6.43
C GLU A 167 17.64 8.66 6.45
N ALA A 168 18.14 9.31 7.51
CA ALA A 168 18.11 10.76 7.64
C ALA A 168 18.78 11.47 6.45
N LEU A 169 19.96 11.00 6.01
CA LEU A 169 20.67 11.60 4.87
C LEU A 169 19.94 11.34 3.55
N ARG A 170 19.36 10.14 3.37
CA ARG A 170 18.54 9.81 2.19
C ARG A 170 17.32 10.72 2.09
N LEU A 171 16.63 10.97 3.20
CA LEU A 171 15.45 11.84 3.24
C LEU A 171 15.82 13.31 3.05
N GLN A 172 16.91 13.79 3.67
CA GLN A 172 17.38 15.17 3.51
C GLN A 172 17.71 15.51 2.05
N TYR A 173 18.30 14.57 1.32
CA TYR A 173 18.65 14.73 -0.10
C TYR A 173 17.82 13.80 -0.99
N ARG A 174 16.51 13.72 -0.72
CA ARG A 174 15.61 12.76 -1.38
C ARG A 174 15.64 12.87 -2.90
N TYR A 175 15.75 14.08 -3.45
CA TYR A 175 15.90 14.30 -4.90
C TYR A 175 17.15 13.64 -5.52
N LEU A 176 18.20 13.37 -4.75
CA LEU A 176 19.35 12.56 -5.19
C LEU A 176 19.10 11.06 -4.95
N ASP A 177 18.52 10.69 -3.82
CA ASP A 177 18.19 9.29 -3.49
C ASP A 177 17.23 8.66 -4.51
N LEU A 178 16.27 9.46 -5.01
CA LEU A 178 15.32 9.08 -6.06
C LEU A 178 16.01 8.70 -7.39
N ARG A 179 17.28 9.05 -7.60
CA ARG A 179 18.04 8.62 -8.79
C ARG A 179 18.55 7.17 -8.69
N SER A 180 18.53 6.57 -7.50
CA SER A 180 18.92 5.16 -7.32
C SER A 180 17.98 4.22 -8.09
N PHE A 181 18.51 3.08 -8.51
CA PHE A 181 17.72 2.09 -9.24
C PHE A 181 16.53 1.60 -8.42
N GLN A 182 16.75 1.32 -7.12
CA GLN A 182 15.69 0.87 -6.22
C GLN A 182 14.51 1.85 -6.14
N MET A 183 14.79 3.16 -5.98
CA MET A 183 13.72 4.17 -5.91
C MET A 183 13.02 4.35 -7.25
N GLN A 184 13.75 4.29 -8.36
CA GLN A 184 13.16 4.32 -9.70
C GLN A 184 12.22 3.12 -9.93
N TYR A 185 12.67 1.91 -9.57
CA TYR A 185 11.85 0.70 -9.66
C TYR A 185 10.58 0.83 -8.81
N ASN A 186 10.72 1.16 -7.53
CA ASN A 186 9.59 1.25 -6.59
C ASN A 186 8.50 2.23 -7.06
N LEU A 187 8.90 3.45 -7.46
CA LEU A 187 7.93 4.47 -7.87
C LEU A 187 7.31 4.20 -9.24
N ARG A 188 8.04 3.59 -10.17
CA ARG A 188 7.49 3.18 -11.48
C ARG A 188 6.55 2.00 -11.33
N LEU A 189 6.89 1.02 -10.50
CA LEU A 189 6.03 -0.11 -10.19
C LEU A 189 4.71 0.37 -9.57
N ARG A 190 4.79 1.28 -8.59
CA ARG A 190 3.62 1.96 -8.02
C ARG A 190 2.74 2.59 -9.10
N SER A 191 3.34 3.40 -9.97
CA SER A 191 2.59 4.10 -11.03
C SER A 191 1.93 3.12 -11.99
N GLN A 192 2.64 2.08 -12.42
CA GLN A 192 2.13 1.06 -13.33
C GLN A 192 0.98 0.26 -12.71
N MET A 193 1.17 -0.22 -11.48
CA MET A 193 0.17 -1.01 -10.76
C MET A 193 -1.11 -0.21 -10.50
N VAL A 194 -1.00 1.04 -10.06
CA VAL A 194 -2.15 1.95 -9.90
C VAL A 194 -2.88 2.19 -11.22
N MET A 195 -2.15 2.37 -12.33
CA MET A 195 -2.79 2.53 -13.63
C MET A 195 -3.54 1.26 -14.07
N LYS A 196 -2.98 0.07 -13.85
CA LYS A 196 -3.67 -1.20 -14.11
C LYS A 196 -4.91 -1.37 -13.22
N MET A 197 -4.86 -0.93 -11.96
CA MET A 197 -6.02 -0.92 -11.07
C MET A 197 -7.12 0.01 -11.56
N ARG A 198 -6.77 1.22 -12.01
CA ARG A 198 -7.70 2.17 -12.63
C ARG A 198 -8.34 1.59 -13.89
N ASP A 199 -7.54 0.95 -14.74
CA ASP A 199 -8.02 0.27 -15.94
C ASP A 199 -9.01 -0.85 -15.61
N TYR A 200 -8.68 -1.71 -14.65
CA TYR A 200 -9.59 -2.75 -14.15
C TYR A 200 -10.92 -2.17 -13.64
N LEU A 201 -10.86 -1.18 -12.75
CA LEU A 201 -12.06 -0.62 -12.14
C LEU A 201 -12.91 0.15 -13.16
N CYS A 202 -12.33 1.11 -13.87
CA CYS A 202 -13.07 1.95 -14.82
C CYS A 202 -13.50 1.19 -16.07
N ASN A 203 -12.53 0.59 -16.77
CA ASN A 203 -12.73 0.14 -18.15
C ASN A 203 -13.31 -1.28 -18.21
N LEU A 204 -12.98 -2.14 -17.24
CA LEU A 204 -13.49 -3.52 -17.20
C LEU A 204 -14.74 -3.65 -16.34
N HIS A 205 -14.83 -2.93 -15.22
CA HIS A 205 -15.90 -3.11 -14.22
C HIS A 205 -16.83 -1.90 -14.02
N GLY A 206 -16.70 -0.85 -14.84
CA GLY A 206 -17.66 0.26 -14.90
C GLY A 206 -17.69 1.13 -13.64
N PHE A 207 -16.60 1.17 -12.88
CA PHE A 207 -16.46 2.11 -11.76
C PHE A 207 -16.21 3.53 -12.26
N VAL A 208 -16.62 4.50 -11.45
CA VAL A 208 -16.34 5.92 -11.70
C VAL A 208 -15.34 6.45 -10.67
N ASP A 209 -14.28 7.09 -11.15
CA ASP A 209 -13.28 7.78 -10.33
C ASP A 209 -13.85 9.13 -9.90
N ILE A 210 -14.20 9.26 -8.62
CA ILE A 210 -14.84 10.47 -8.10
C ILE A 210 -13.99 11.05 -6.98
N GLU A 211 -13.60 12.31 -7.12
CA GLU A 211 -12.87 13.04 -6.08
C GLU A 211 -13.80 13.49 -4.96
N THR A 212 -13.39 13.28 -3.72
CA THR A 212 -14.15 13.71 -2.52
C THR A 212 -13.39 14.82 -1.79
N PRO A 213 -14.10 15.79 -1.17
CA PRO A 213 -13.44 16.92 -0.48
C PRO A 213 -12.46 16.50 0.63
N THR A 214 -11.35 17.22 0.75
CA THR A 214 -10.35 17.05 1.81
C THR A 214 -10.56 17.99 3.01
N LEU A 215 -11.15 19.16 2.80
CA LEU A 215 -11.53 20.05 3.90
C LEU A 215 -12.94 19.69 4.35
N PHE A 216 -13.04 18.94 5.46
CA PHE A 216 -14.32 18.41 5.91
C PHE A 216 -14.59 18.71 7.39
N LYS A 217 -15.75 18.32 7.90
CA LYS A 217 -16.05 18.36 9.33
C LYS A 217 -15.37 17.19 10.05
N ARG A 218 -15.10 17.38 11.34
CA ARG A 218 -14.60 16.32 12.20
C ARG A 218 -15.57 15.14 12.25
N THR A 219 -15.03 13.93 12.16
CA THR A 219 -15.80 12.69 12.35
C THR A 219 -15.62 12.16 13.78
N PRO A 220 -16.69 11.75 14.49
CA PRO A 220 -16.56 11.03 15.76
C PRO A 220 -15.91 9.65 15.56
N GLY A 221 -15.09 9.20 16.52
CA GLY A 221 -14.41 7.90 16.47
C GLY A 221 -13.12 7.88 15.63
N GLY A 222 -12.45 6.71 15.62
CA GLY A 222 -11.23 6.49 14.85
C GLY A 222 -9.98 7.17 15.41
N ALA A 223 -9.07 7.57 14.50
CA ALA A 223 -7.81 8.25 14.83
C ALA A 223 -8.03 9.73 15.18
N LYS A 224 -6.97 10.41 15.62
CA LYS A 224 -6.99 11.89 15.68
C LYS A 224 -6.87 12.47 14.27
N GLU A 225 -7.56 13.58 14.03
CA GLU A 225 -7.58 14.27 12.73
C GLU A 225 -6.77 15.56 12.78
N PHE A 226 -6.09 15.89 11.67
CA PHE A 226 -5.44 17.19 11.51
C PHE A 226 -6.48 18.29 11.35
N LEU A 227 -6.27 19.42 12.04
CA LEU A 227 -7.15 20.58 11.97
C LEU A 227 -6.59 21.63 11.01
N VAL A 228 -7.47 22.24 10.22
CA VAL A 228 -7.16 23.35 9.33
C VAL A 228 -8.00 24.56 9.74
N PRO A 229 -7.39 25.65 10.26
CA PRO A 229 -8.13 26.84 10.68
C PRO A 229 -8.92 27.47 9.54
N SER A 230 -10.18 27.83 9.80
CA SER A 230 -10.98 28.65 8.88
C SER A 230 -10.70 30.13 9.12
N ARG A 231 -10.99 30.97 8.11
CA ARG A 231 -11.07 32.43 8.31
C ARG A 231 -12.29 32.83 9.12
N GLU A 232 -13.30 31.95 9.22
CA GLU A 232 -14.42 32.17 10.12
C GLU A 232 -13.99 31.90 11.57
N PRO A 233 -14.07 32.90 12.48
CA PRO A 233 -13.58 32.75 13.85
C PRO A 233 -14.21 31.56 14.58
N GLY A 234 -13.36 30.75 15.23
CA GLY A 234 -13.80 29.61 16.06
C GLY A 234 -14.20 28.35 15.29
N LYS A 235 -14.12 28.33 13.96
CA LYS A 235 -14.40 27.15 13.14
C LYS A 235 -13.14 26.59 12.48
N PHE A 236 -13.11 25.27 12.35
CA PHE A 236 -11.99 24.52 11.79
C PHE A 236 -12.52 23.46 10.84
N TYR A 237 -11.75 23.20 9.78
CA TYR A 237 -11.89 21.96 9.03
C TYR A 237 -11.03 20.87 9.67
N SER A 238 -11.33 19.63 9.32
CA SER A 238 -10.56 18.46 9.67
C SER A 238 -10.24 17.69 8.40
N LEU A 239 -8.98 17.24 8.28
CA LEU A 239 -8.56 16.40 7.16
C LEU A 239 -9.08 14.97 7.34
N PRO A 240 -9.66 14.35 6.29
CA PRO A 240 -10.34 13.06 6.41
C PRO A 240 -9.35 11.91 6.62
N GLN A 241 -9.72 11.00 7.51
CA GLN A 241 -9.00 9.73 7.71
C GLN A 241 -9.23 8.74 6.57
N SER A 242 -10.36 8.89 5.87
CA SER A 242 -10.79 8.16 4.67
C SER A 242 -12.03 8.88 4.10
N PRO A 243 -12.40 8.67 2.82
CA PRO A 243 -13.64 9.21 2.24
C PRO A 243 -14.91 8.46 2.71
N GLN A 244 -14.89 7.81 3.88
CA GLN A 244 -15.92 6.90 4.38
C GLN A 244 -17.34 7.47 4.40
N GLN A 245 -17.50 8.74 4.78
CA GLN A 245 -18.82 9.38 4.78
C GLN A 245 -19.31 9.67 3.37
N PHE A 246 -18.42 10.17 2.50
CA PHE A 246 -18.78 10.54 1.15
C PHE A 246 -19.09 9.33 0.28
N LYS A 247 -18.35 8.22 0.38
CA LYS A 247 -18.62 7.04 -0.45
C LYS A 247 -20.01 6.45 -0.17
N GLN A 248 -20.48 6.47 1.08
CA GLN A 248 -21.87 6.11 1.40
C GLN A 248 -22.87 7.06 0.73
N LEU A 249 -22.65 8.38 0.83
CA LEU A 249 -23.50 9.38 0.18
C LEU A 249 -23.53 9.24 -1.34
N LEU A 250 -22.42 8.85 -1.97
CA LEU A 250 -22.36 8.59 -3.42
C LEU A 250 -23.22 7.39 -3.81
N MET A 251 -23.28 6.34 -2.97
CA MET A 251 -24.20 5.21 -3.18
C MET A 251 -25.66 5.68 -3.12
N VAL A 252 -26.01 6.52 -2.14
CA VAL A 252 -27.35 7.15 -2.07
C VAL A 252 -27.61 8.02 -3.30
N GLY A 253 -26.60 8.70 -3.82
CA GLY A 253 -26.66 9.52 -5.03
C GLY A 253 -26.83 8.74 -6.34
N GLY A 254 -26.96 7.41 -6.30
CA GLY A 254 -27.19 6.56 -7.48
C GLY A 254 -25.92 6.19 -8.25
N LEU A 255 -24.75 6.43 -7.68
CA LEU A 255 -23.48 6.00 -8.28
C LEU A 255 -23.21 4.57 -7.86
N ASP A 256 -23.66 3.61 -8.67
CA ASP A 256 -23.64 2.17 -8.34
C ASP A 256 -22.23 1.65 -7.95
N ARG A 257 -21.16 2.20 -8.56
CA ARG A 257 -19.78 1.73 -8.41
C ARG A 257 -18.81 2.90 -8.33
N TYR A 258 -18.34 3.19 -7.13
CA TYR A 258 -17.41 4.27 -6.85
C TYR A 258 -16.01 3.71 -6.58
N PHE A 259 -15.00 4.38 -7.10
CA PHE A 259 -13.66 4.27 -6.52
C PHE A 259 -12.93 5.61 -6.49
N GLN A 260 -11.88 5.69 -5.69
CA GLN A 260 -10.96 6.81 -5.67
C GLN A 260 -9.58 6.37 -5.19
N VAL A 261 -8.53 6.91 -5.78
CA VAL A 261 -7.18 6.88 -5.18
C VAL A 261 -7.04 8.09 -4.26
N ALA A 262 -7.54 7.96 -3.03
CA ALA A 262 -7.69 9.05 -2.07
C ALA A 262 -6.42 9.30 -1.24
N ARG A 263 -6.19 10.56 -0.86
CA ARG A 263 -5.23 10.93 0.19
C ARG A 263 -5.93 10.94 1.53
N CYS A 264 -5.33 10.28 2.51
CA CYS A 264 -5.87 10.08 3.84
C CYS A 264 -4.89 10.59 4.89
N TYR A 265 -5.42 11.12 5.99
CA TYR A 265 -4.65 11.82 7.00
C TYR A 265 -4.97 11.31 8.41
N ARG A 266 -3.93 11.02 9.21
CA ARG A 266 -4.08 10.61 10.61
C ARG A 266 -3.03 11.33 11.46
N ASP A 267 -3.48 12.06 12.47
CA ASP A 267 -2.62 12.75 13.43
C ASP A 267 -2.18 11.78 14.55
N GLU A 268 -1.43 10.76 14.14
CA GLU A 268 -0.88 9.74 15.01
C GLU A 268 0.64 9.65 14.82
N GLY A 269 1.34 9.02 15.78
CA GLY A 269 2.77 8.78 15.65
C GLY A 269 3.11 8.00 14.37
N SER A 270 4.18 8.41 13.70
CA SER A 270 4.70 7.74 12.49
C SER A 270 5.47 6.47 12.89
N ARG A 271 5.28 5.38 12.14
CA ARG A 271 5.94 4.07 12.32
C ARG A 271 6.61 3.67 10.99
N PRO A 272 7.43 2.60 10.92
CA PRO A 272 8.00 2.15 9.64
C PRO A 272 6.97 1.88 8.55
N ASP A 273 5.74 1.66 8.98
CA ASP A 273 4.61 1.13 8.22
C ASP A 273 3.39 2.07 8.25
N ARG A 274 3.52 3.24 8.91
CA ARG A 274 2.47 4.27 9.07
C ARG A 274 3.04 5.65 8.82
N GLN A 275 2.39 6.43 7.96
CA GLN A 275 2.69 7.83 7.69
C GLN A 275 1.50 8.71 8.10
N PRO A 276 1.72 9.98 8.50
CA PRO A 276 0.62 10.89 8.81
C PRO A 276 -0.28 11.19 7.60
N GLU A 277 0.30 11.16 6.40
CA GLU A 277 -0.39 11.21 5.12
C GLU A 277 -0.10 9.93 4.34
N PHE A 278 -1.15 9.26 3.85
CA PHE A 278 -1.01 8.01 3.10
C PHE A 278 -2.07 7.93 2.00
N THR A 279 -1.89 6.96 1.10
CA THR A 279 -2.79 6.78 -0.04
C THR A 279 -3.61 5.51 0.11
N GLN A 280 -4.91 5.62 -0.10
CA GLN A 280 -5.82 4.48 -0.15
C GLN A 280 -6.45 4.36 -1.54
N ILE A 281 -6.81 3.13 -1.92
CA ILE A 281 -7.76 2.87 -3.00
C ILE A 281 -9.08 2.58 -2.31
N ASP A 282 -9.95 3.57 -2.26
CA ASP A 282 -11.29 3.44 -1.70
C ASP A 282 -12.24 2.95 -2.78
N ILE A 283 -13.03 1.92 -2.45
CA ILE A 283 -13.99 1.29 -3.34
C ILE A 283 -15.31 1.13 -2.58
N GLU A 284 -16.42 1.45 -3.22
CA GLU A 284 -17.77 1.24 -2.69
C GLU A 284 -18.71 0.85 -3.82
N MET A 285 -19.62 -0.08 -3.55
CA MET A 285 -20.57 -0.63 -4.50
C MET A 285 -21.97 -0.72 -3.89
N SER A 286 -22.99 -0.45 -4.69
CA SER A 286 -24.39 -0.69 -4.36
C SER A 286 -24.80 -2.11 -4.78
N PHE A 287 -25.85 -2.63 -4.13
CA PHE A 287 -26.48 -3.93 -4.41
C PHE A 287 -25.50 -5.11 -4.42
N VAL A 288 -24.51 -5.09 -3.52
CA VAL A 288 -23.47 -6.10 -3.42
C VAL A 288 -23.47 -6.74 -2.02
N ASP A 289 -23.07 -8.00 -1.96
CA ASP A 289 -22.75 -8.70 -0.72
C ASP A 289 -21.23 -8.76 -0.47
N GLN A 290 -20.85 -9.35 0.66
CA GLN A 290 -19.45 -9.47 1.04
C GLN A 290 -18.63 -10.26 0.01
N THR A 291 -19.17 -11.37 -0.49
CA THR A 291 -18.50 -12.25 -1.46
C THR A 291 -18.27 -11.56 -2.80
N GLY A 292 -19.20 -10.72 -3.25
CA GLY A 292 -19.04 -9.91 -4.46
C GLY A 292 -17.88 -8.92 -4.37
N ILE A 293 -17.72 -8.26 -3.22
CA ILE A 293 -16.59 -7.34 -2.98
C ILE A 293 -15.28 -8.12 -2.91
N GLN A 294 -15.23 -9.23 -2.17
CA GLN A 294 -14.03 -10.07 -2.07
C GLN A 294 -13.54 -10.53 -3.45
N SER A 295 -14.45 -11.02 -4.29
CA SER A 295 -14.15 -11.47 -5.66
C SER A 295 -13.65 -10.33 -6.55
N LEU A 296 -14.22 -9.12 -6.42
CA LEU A 296 -13.75 -7.93 -7.14
C LEU A 296 -12.29 -7.63 -6.81
N ILE A 297 -11.92 -7.67 -5.53
CA ILE A 297 -10.57 -7.37 -5.06
C ILE A 297 -9.56 -8.44 -5.45
N GLU A 298 -9.96 -9.70 -5.40
CA GLU A 298 -9.17 -10.82 -5.93
C GLU A 298 -8.82 -10.61 -7.40
N GLY A 299 -9.82 -10.32 -8.24
CA GLY A 299 -9.60 -10.02 -9.65
C GLY A 299 -8.80 -8.73 -9.88
N LEU A 300 -9.00 -7.69 -9.05
CA LEU A 300 -8.24 -6.44 -9.11
C LEU A 300 -6.75 -6.68 -8.87
N LEU A 301 -6.42 -7.44 -7.82
CA LEU A 301 -5.04 -7.76 -7.47
C LEU A 301 -4.41 -8.68 -8.52
N GLN A 302 -5.13 -9.71 -8.98
CA GLN A 302 -4.67 -10.58 -10.06
C GLN A 302 -4.38 -9.79 -11.34
N TYR A 303 -5.29 -8.91 -11.77
CA TYR A 303 -5.14 -8.12 -12.99
C TYR A 303 -3.98 -7.14 -12.89
N SER A 304 -3.88 -6.42 -11.77
CA SER A 304 -2.88 -5.37 -11.56
C SER A 304 -1.51 -5.88 -11.16
N TRP A 305 -1.38 -7.17 -10.81
CA TRP A 305 -0.14 -7.75 -10.32
C TRP A 305 1.05 -7.52 -11.26
N PRO A 306 2.25 -7.25 -10.74
CA PRO A 306 3.44 -7.11 -11.57
C PRO A 306 3.85 -8.42 -12.24
N ASN A 307 4.30 -8.32 -13.48
CA ASN A 307 4.72 -9.49 -14.26
C ASN A 307 6.10 -10.04 -13.86
N ASP A 308 6.88 -9.27 -13.09
CA ASP A 308 8.19 -9.64 -12.56
C ASP A 308 8.10 -10.32 -11.17
N LYS A 309 6.87 -10.63 -10.73
CA LYS A 309 6.56 -11.35 -9.49
C LYS A 309 5.80 -12.63 -9.82
N ASP A 310 5.81 -13.57 -8.88
CA ASP A 310 5.02 -14.79 -9.02
C ASP A 310 3.52 -14.46 -9.15
N PRO A 311 2.80 -15.21 -10.00
CA PRO A 311 1.41 -14.95 -10.27
C PRO A 311 0.54 -15.16 -9.03
N VAL A 312 -0.47 -14.30 -8.88
CA VAL A 312 -1.46 -14.41 -7.81
C VAL A 312 -2.50 -15.47 -8.16
N VAL A 313 -2.73 -16.40 -7.24
CA VAL A 313 -3.76 -17.43 -7.33
C VAL A 313 -5.01 -16.96 -6.61
N VAL A 314 -6.16 -17.05 -7.29
CA VAL A 314 -7.49 -16.72 -6.75
C VAL A 314 -8.39 -17.96 -6.89
N PRO A 315 -9.42 -18.14 -6.04
CA PRO A 315 -9.81 -17.28 -4.91
C PRO A 315 -8.83 -17.35 -3.74
N PHE A 316 -8.81 -16.33 -2.88
CA PHE A 316 -7.97 -16.36 -1.68
C PHE A 316 -8.60 -17.23 -0.60
N PRO A 317 -7.80 -17.90 0.25
CA PRO A 317 -8.33 -18.59 1.41
C PRO A 317 -9.02 -17.60 2.34
N SER A 318 -10.03 -18.07 3.08
CA SER A 318 -10.76 -17.30 4.07
C SER A 318 -10.72 -17.99 5.43
N MET A 319 -10.69 -17.19 6.49
CA MET A 319 -10.64 -17.62 7.88
C MET A 319 -11.48 -16.67 8.73
N THR A 320 -12.20 -17.20 9.71
CA THR A 320 -12.93 -16.35 10.64
C THR A 320 -11.97 -15.66 11.62
N PHE A 321 -12.35 -14.49 12.13
CA PHE A 321 -11.59 -13.78 13.16
C PHE A 321 -11.32 -14.65 14.39
N ALA A 322 -12.31 -15.44 14.81
CA ALA A 322 -12.19 -16.38 15.92
C ALA A 322 -11.13 -17.46 15.64
N GLU A 323 -11.12 -18.05 14.44
CA GLU A 323 -10.08 -19.01 14.03
C GLU A 323 -8.70 -18.37 13.95
N ALA A 324 -8.58 -17.16 13.38
CA ALA A 324 -7.32 -16.44 13.27
C ALA A 324 -6.71 -16.15 14.65
N LEU A 325 -7.51 -15.65 15.60
CA LEU A 325 -7.06 -15.46 16.97
C LEU A 325 -6.71 -16.78 17.67
N ALA A 326 -7.53 -17.82 17.52
CA ALA A 326 -7.32 -19.08 18.21
C ALA A 326 -6.08 -19.85 17.69
N THR A 327 -5.81 -19.79 16.38
CA THR A 327 -4.77 -20.59 15.73
C THR A 327 -3.48 -19.82 15.44
N TYR A 328 -3.53 -18.49 15.41
CA TYR A 328 -2.37 -17.64 15.12
C TYR A 328 -2.13 -16.52 16.13
N GLY A 329 -3.09 -16.22 17.01
CA GLY A 329 -2.95 -15.19 18.04
C GLY A 329 -3.08 -13.76 17.54
N THR A 330 -3.48 -13.58 16.28
CA THR A 330 -3.67 -12.28 15.62
C THR A 330 -4.69 -12.40 14.49
N ASP A 331 -5.38 -11.30 14.24
CA ASP A 331 -6.27 -11.03 13.10
C ASP A 331 -5.54 -10.83 11.77
N LYS A 332 -4.21 -10.72 11.76
CA LYS A 332 -3.38 -10.60 10.54
C LYS A 332 -2.26 -11.64 10.51
N PRO A 333 -2.61 -12.94 10.41
CA PRO A 333 -1.61 -13.99 10.47
C PRO A 333 -0.71 -14.00 9.23
N ASP A 334 0.60 -14.20 9.44
CA ASP A 334 1.48 -14.61 8.34
C ASP A 334 1.29 -16.11 8.09
N THR A 335 0.63 -16.48 7.00
CA THR A 335 0.27 -17.87 6.71
C THR A 335 1.33 -18.63 5.94
N ARG A 336 2.49 -18.02 5.65
CA ARG A 336 3.58 -18.66 4.88
C ARG A 336 4.28 -19.81 5.61
N PHE A 337 4.12 -19.92 6.93
CA PHE A 337 4.76 -20.95 7.74
C PHE A 337 3.77 -21.64 8.68
N GLY A 338 4.02 -22.93 8.94
CA GLY A 338 3.07 -23.85 9.58
C GLY A 338 2.98 -23.80 11.11
N MET A 339 3.62 -22.86 11.79
CA MET A 339 3.64 -22.79 13.26
C MET A 339 2.30 -22.26 13.81
N LYS A 340 1.36 -23.18 14.01
CA LYS A 340 0.02 -22.91 14.55
C LYS A 340 -0.02 -23.06 16.07
N ILE A 341 -0.93 -22.32 16.69
CA ILE A 341 -1.33 -22.46 18.08
C ILE A 341 -2.35 -23.59 18.17
N ILE A 342 -2.08 -24.56 19.04
CA ILE A 342 -2.91 -25.74 19.27
C ILE A 342 -3.37 -25.72 20.73
N ASP A 343 -4.66 -26.00 20.95
CA ASP A 343 -5.21 -26.18 22.29
C ASP A 343 -4.92 -27.60 22.79
N ILE A 344 -4.25 -27.70 23.93
CA ILE A 344 -3.87 -28.97 24.56
C ILE A 344 -4.44 -29.08 25.97
N SER A 345 -5.43 -28.25 26.31
CA SER A 345 -6.05 -28.19 27.64
C SER A 345 -6.56 -29.54 28.12
N ASP A 346 -7.16 -30.33 27.23
CA ASP A 346 -7.75 -31.63 27.57
C ASP A 346 -6.71 -32.64 28.08
N VAL A 347 -5.48 -32.58 27.57
CA VAL A 347 -4.35 -33.45 28.00
C VAL A 347 -4.00 -33.21 29.47
N PHE A 348 -4.18 -31.97 29.94
CA PHE A 348 -3.74 -31.50 31.24
C PHE A 348 -4.86 -31.40 32.29
N ARG A 349 -6.11 -31.72 31.95
CA ARG A 349 -7.26 -31.65 32.88
C ARG A 349 -7.05 -32.49 34.15
N ASN A 350 -6.37 -33.63 34.04
CA ASN A 350 -6.12 -34.57 35.14
C ASN A 350 -4.68 -34.50 35.69
N THR A 351 -3.94 -33.43 35.41
CA THR A 351 -2.53 -33.33 35.78
C THR A 351 -2.37 -32.68 37.17
N GLU A 352 -1.47 -33.17 38.01
CA GLU A 352 -1.22 -32.64 39.37
C GLU A 352 -0.33 -31.39 39.40
N ILE A 353 0.00 -30.83 38.24
CA ILE A 353 0.88 -29.66 38.12
C ILE A 353 0.08 -28.39 38.48
N GLY A 354 0.38 -27.81 39.64
CA GLY A 354 -0.35 -26.68 40.20
C GLY A 354 -0.60 -25.51 39.24
N PHE A 355 0.41 -25.06 38.48
CA PHE A 355 0.23 -23.91 37.58
C PHE A 355 -0.75 -24.17 36.42
N LEU A 356 -0.86 -25.43 35.96
CA LEU A 356 -1.80 -25.81 34.90
C LEU A 356 -3.22 -25.93 35.46
N GLN A 357 -3.36 -26.49 36.65
CA GLN A 357 -4.65 -26.55 37.36
C GLN A 357 -5.17 -25.13 37.69
N ASP A 358 -4.29 -24.25 38.16
CA ASP A 358 -4.63 -22.85 38.43
C ASP A 358 -5.07 -22.09 37.17
N ALA A 359 -4.50 -22.44 36.01
CA ALA A 359 -4.93 -21.88 34.73
C ALA A 359 -6.29 -22.44 34.29
N LEU A 360 -6.46 -23.78 34.33
CA LEU A 360 -7.67 -24.47 33.88
C LEU A 360 -8.88 -24.27 34.80
N SER A 361 -8.68 -23.91 36.07
CA SER A 361 -9.75 -23.65 37.04
C SER A 361 -10.44 -22.30 36.84
N LYS A 362 -9.83 -21.37 36.10
CA LYS A 362 -10.41 -20.05 35.83
C LYS A 362 -11.40 -20.09 34.66
N PRO A 363 -12.49 -19.31 34.68
CA PRO A 363 -13.33 -19.13 33.51
C PRO A 363 -12.50 -18.58 32.34
N HIS A 364 -12.65 -19.17 31.16
CA HIS A 364 -11.81 -18.90 29.97
C HIS A 364 -10.32 -19.24 30.10
N GLY A 365 -9.96 -20.05 31.10
CA GLY A 365 -8.63 -20.63 31.25
C GLY A 365 -8.33 -21.71 30.21
N THR A 366 -7.12 -21.73 29.68
CA THR A 366 -6.67 -22.68 28.65
C THR A 366 -5.18 -22.97 28.78
N VAL A 367 -4.76 -24.10 28.21
CA VAL A 367 -3.37 -24.47 27.99
C VAL A 367 -3.17 -24.68 26.49
N LYS A 368 -2.32 -23.87 25.89
CA LYS A 368 -2.04 -23.89 24.45
C LYS A 368 -0.56 -24.06 24.19
N ALA A 369 -0.21 -24.54 23.00
CA ALA A 369 1.18 -24.68 22.60
C ALA A 369 1.41 -24.35 21.13
N ILE A 370 2.67 -24.11 20.79
CA ILE A 370 3.19 -24.05 19.43
C ILE A 370 4.32 -25.06 19.29
N CYS A 371 4.42 -25.70 18.12
CA CYS A 371 5.53 -26.57 17.76
C CYS A 371 6.54 -25.80 16.91
N ILE A 372 7.79 -25.74 17.37
CA ILE A 372 8.89 -25.08 16.69
C ILE A 372 9.71 -26.15 15.97
N PRO A 373 9.66 -26.22 14.62
CA PRO A 373 10.42 -27.20 13.87
C PRO A 373 11.93 -26.92 14.00
N GLU A 374 12.73 -27.97 14.17
CA GLU A 374 14.20 -27.89 14.31
C GLU A 374 14.66 -26.93 15.46
N GLY A 375 13.78 -26.71 16.45
CA GLY A 375 14.01 -25.80 17.57
C GLY A 375 15.15 -26.23 18.50
N ALA A 376 15.47 -27.53 18.54
CA ALA A 376 16.51 -28.09 19.39
C ALA A 376 17.92 -27.74 18.89
N VAL A 377 18.11 -27.77 17.57
CA VAL A 377 19.39 -27.46 16.89
C VAL A 377 19.71 -25.95 16.99
N SER A 378 18.68 -25.12 17.08
CA SER A 378 18.76 -23.67 17.03
C SER A 378 18.79 -22.98 18.41
N GLU A 379 19.03 -23.71 19.51
CA GLU A 379 19.13 -23.19 20.90
C GLU A 379 18.05 -22.15 21.29
N VAL A 380 16.85 -22.22 20.69
CA VAL A 380 15.75 -21.26 20.93
C VAL A 380 15.38 -21.20 22.42
N LEU A 381 15.56 -22.33 23.11
CA LEU A 381 15.42 -22.49 24.55
C LEU A 381 16.30 -21.55 25.39
N LYS A 382 17.48 -21.13 24.90
CA LYS A 382 18.34 -20.19 25.64
C LYS A 382 17.73 -18.80 25.73
N PHE A 383 16.99 -18.37 24.69
CA PHE A 383 16.35 -17.07 24.63
C PHE A 383 15.17 -16.96 25.60
N PHE A 384 14.44 -18.06 25.81
CA PHE A 384 13.28 -18.14 26.70
C PHE A 384 13.61 -18.63 28.11
N SER A 385 14.88 -18.53 28.55
CA SER A 385 15.37 -19.05 29.83
C SER A 385 14.76 -18.37 31.05
N THR A 386 13.49 -18.67 31.34
CA THR A 386 12.90 -18.66 32.67
C THR A 386 12.04 -19.91 32.83
N ARG A 387 12.48 -20.80 33.75
CA ARG A 387 11.77 -21.96 34.34
C ARG A 387 11.89 -23.33 33.65
N ASN A 388 13.11 -23.85 33.54
CA ASN A 388 13.42 -25.26 33.23
C ASN A 388 13.27 -26.23 34.43
N LEU A 389 12.13 -26.26 35.12
CA LEU A 389 11.89 -27.29 36.17
C LEU A 389 10.75 -28.26 35.86
N PHE A 390 9.84 -27.97 34.92
CA PHE A 390 8.63 -28.78 34.70
C PHE A 390 8.62 -29.61 33.42
N ALA A 391 9.60 -29.42 32.52
CA ALA A 391 9.70 -30.17 31.26
C ALA A 391 9.87 -31.68 31.48
N ASN A 392 10.58 -32.10 32.53
CA ASN A 392 10.86 -33.51 32.80
C ASN A 392 9.60 -34.32 33.19
N PHE A 393 8.72 -33.76 34.03
CA PHE A 393 7.48 -34.44 34.47
C PHE A 393 6.45 -34.59 33.34
N ILE A 394 6.35 -33.59 32.47
CA ILE A 394 5.48 -33.63 31.27
C ILE A 394 6.02 -34.68 30.27
N ARG A 395 7.34 -34.84 30.19
CA ARG A 395 8.04 -35.74 29.25
C ARG A 395 7.89 -37.23 29.56
N GLU A 396 7.59 -37.62 30.81
CA GLU A 396 7.42 -39.03 31.18
C GLU A 396 5.96 -39.52 31.10
N SER A 397 4.96 -38.68 31.42
CA SER A 397 3.55 -39.13 31.54
C SER A 397 2.66 -38.78 30.35
N LYS A 398 2.91 -37.65 29.66
CA LYS A 398 2.01 -37.09 28.62
C LYS A 398 2.65 -36.96 27.23
N ARG A 399 3.91 -37.33 27.09
CA ARG A 399 4.69 -37.24 25.84
C ARG A 399 4.02 -37.88 24.60
N PRO A 400 3.50 -39.13 24.62
CA PRO A 400 2.92 -39.72 23.41
C PRO A 400 1.66 -38.99 22.93
N GLU A 401 0.85 -38.47 23.86
CA GLU A 401 -0.36 -37.71 23.55
C GLU A 401 -0.01 -36.34 22.95
N LEU A 402 1.02 -35.67 23.49
CA LEU A 402 1.55 -34.42 22.93
C LEU A 402 2.18 -34.61 21.55
N ILE A 403 2.96 -35.67 21.34
CA ILE A 403 3.54 -35.99 20.01
C ILE A 403 2.41 -36.15 18.99
N ARG A 404 1.33 -36.85 19.35
CA ARG A 404 0.18 -37.06 18.47
C ARG A 404 -0.57 -35.76 18.17
N LEU A 405 -0.82 -34.92 19.17
CA LEU A 405 -1.60 -33.69 19.01
C LEU A 405 -0.83 -32.57 18.30
N MET A 406 0.47 -32.48 18.54
CA MET A 406 1.34 -31.42 18.02
C MET A 406 2.13 -31.85 16.78
N GLU A 407 1.99 -33.13 16.36
CA GLU A 407 2.68 -33.73 15.20
C GLU A 407 4.21 -33.53 15.22
N THR A 408 4.83 -33.60 16.40
CA THR A 408 6.25 -33.26 16.61
C THR A 408 7.23 -34.29 16.05
N GLN A 409 8.35 -33.82 15.53
CA GLN A 409 9.52 -34.62 15.11
C GLN A 409 10.65 -34.64 16.17
N GLU A 410 11.72 -35.40 15.91
CA GLU A 410 12.80 -35.70 16.87
C GLU A 410 13.61 -34.45 17.33
N GLU A 411 13.64 -33.40 16.51
CA GLU A 411 14.37 -32.15 16.77
C GLU A 411 13.47 -30.93 17.06
N ASP A 412 12.16 -31.16 17.21
CA ASP A 412 11.20 -30.11 17.45
C ASP A 412 11.16 -29.68 18.92
N VAL A 413 10.81 -28.42 19.16
CA VAL A 413 10.61 -27.86 20.50
C VAL A 413 9.17 -27.38 20.64
N VAL A 414 8.48 -27.85 21.67
CA VAL A 414 7.12 -27.39 22.00
C VAL A 414 7.20 -26.29 23.05
N LEU A 415 6.69 -25.11 22.74
CA LEU A 415 6.47 -24.05 23.73
C LEU A 415 5.02 -24.10 24.21
N LEU A 416 4.84 -24.15 25.52
CA LEU A 416 3.54 -24.27 26.17
C LEU A 416 3.25 -23.00 26.98
N MET A 417 2.03 -22.49 26.86
CA MET A 417 1.51 -21.36 27.63
C MET A 417 0.19 -21.74 28.30
N ALA A 418 0.04 -21.37 29.57
CA ALA A 418 -1.18 -21.59 30.35
C ALA A 418 -1.68 -20.27 30.93
N GLY A 419 -2.99 -20.00 30.80
CA GLY A 419 -3.59 -18.78 31.30
C GLY A 419 -4.93 -18.46 30.66
N GLU A 420 -5.32 -17.19 30.69
CA GLU A 420 -6.52 -16.69 30.00
C GLU A 420 -6.37 -16.83 28.47
N HIS A 421 -7.43 -17.30 27.80
CA HIS A 421 -7.45 -17.59 26.36
C HIS A 421 -6.84 -16.49 25.49
N ASN A 422 -7.34 -15.26 25.59
CA ASN A 422 -6.88 -14.15 24.74
C ASN A 422 -5.40 -13.80 24.98
N LYS A 423 -4.96 -13.83 26.24
CA LYS A 423 -3.56 -13.56 26.60
C LYS A 423 -2.63 -14.66 26.12
N ALA A 424 -3.03 -15.93 26.26
CA ALA A 424 -2.25 -17.07 25.79
C ALA A 424 -2.10 -17.03 24.26
N CYS A 425 -3.20 -16.82 23.53
CA CYS A 425 -3.18 -16.67 22.07
C CYS A 425 -2.31 -15.49 21.63
N SER A 426 -2.49 -14.30 22.21
CA SER A 426 -1.71 -13.11 21.85
C SER A 426 -0.20 -13.30 22.08
N LEU A 427 0.18 -13.92 23.20
CA LEU A 427 1.58 -14.18 23.51
C LEU A 427 2.19 -15.21 22.55
N LEU A 428 1.54 -16.37 22.37
CA LEU A 428 2.02 -17.41 21.45
C LEU A 428 2.05 -16.90 19.99
N GLY A 429 1.13 -16.03 19.61
CA GLY A 429 1.10 -15.37 18.31
C GLY A 429 2.29 -14.43 18.05
N LYS A 430 2.81 -13.77 19.10
CA LYS A 430 4.06 -13.00 19.02
C LYS A 430 5.27 -13.93 18.99
N LEU A 431 5.28 -14.92 19.89
CA LEU A 431 6.38 -15.87 20.01
C LEU A 431 6.62 -16.67 18.73
N ARG A 432 5.58 -17.05 17.97
CA ARG A 432 5.77 -17.73 16.68
C ARG A 432 6.54 -16.88 15.67
N LEU A 433 6.33 -15.55 15.66
CA LEU A 433 7.02 -14.65 14.75
C LEU A 433 8.47 -14.45 15.19
N GLU A 434 8.70 -14.26 16.49
CA GLU A 434 10.06 -14.17 17.05
C GLU A 434 10.85 -15.46 16.82
N CYS A 435 10.22 -16.63 16.98
CA CYS A 435 10.85 -17.92 16.68
C CYS A 435 11.17 -18.07 15.18
N ALA A 436 10.27 -17.60 14.29
CA ALA A 436 10.53 -17.60 12.86
C ALA A 436 11.73 -16.71 12.49
N ASP A 437 11.79 -15.49 13.03
CA ASP A 437 12.92 -14.58 12.84
C ASP A 437 14.23 -15.21 13.34
N LEU A 438 14.22 -15.82 14.53
CA LEU A 438 15.40 -16.48 15.10
C LEU A 438 15.88 -17.68 14.27
N LEU A 439 14.97 -18.54 13.83
CA LEU A 439 15.30 -19.70 13.00
C LEU A 439 15.89 -19.29 11.65
N GLU A 440 15.32 -18.27 11.01
CA GLU A 440 15.81 -17.74 9.73
C GLU A 440 17.19 -17.12 9.85
N THR A 441 17.50 -16.41 10.94
CA THR A 441 18.86 -15.87 11.17
C THR A 441 19.92 -16.97 11.32
N ARG A 442 19.52 -18.20 11.63
CA ARG A 442 20.38 -19.37 11.78
C ARG A 442 20.39 -20.27 10.55
N GLY A 443 19.71 -19.89 9.47
CA GLY A 443 19.73 -20.59 8.19
C GLY A 443 18.54 -21.53 7.93
N VAL A 444 17.57 -21.64 8.85
CA VAL A 444 16.34 -22.40 8.62
C VAL A 444 15.31 -21.47 7.96
N VAL A 445 15.09 -21.63 6.66
CA VAL A 445 14.15 -20.79 5.92
C VAL A 445 12.72 -21.26 6.18
N LEU A 446 11.97 -20.50 6.98
CA LEU A 446 10.56 -20.78 7.25
C LEU A 446 9.61 -19.99 6.36
N ARG A 447 9.91 -18.71 6.11
CA ARG A 447 9.10 -17.86 5.23
C ARG A 447 9.86 -17.65 3.92
N ASP A 448 9.24 -18.07 2.83
CA ASP A 448 9.72 -17.72 1.50
C ASP A 448 9.44 -16.23 1.23
N PRO A 449 10.48 -15.39 0.99
CA PRO A 449 10.30 -13.97 0.68
C PRO A 449 9.72 -13.73 -0.73
N THR A 450 9.75 -14.73 -1.61
CA THR A 450 9.17 -14.65 -2.96
C THR A 450 7.67 -14.95 -2.99
N LEU A 451 7.20 -15.73 -2.01
CA LEU A 451 5.79 -16.11 -1.87
C LEU A 451 4.92 -14.98 -1.32
N PHE A 452 3.79 -14.76 -1.96
CA PHE A 452 2.72 -13.87 -1.52
C PHE A 452 1.52 -14.69 -1.05
N SER A 453 1.30 -14.73 0.26
CA SER A 453 0.20 -15.47 0.89
C SER A 453 -0.92 -14.52 1.30
N PHE A 454 -1.98 -14.50 0.52
CA PHE A 454 -3.20 -13.74 0.79
C PHE A 454 -4.16 -14.53 1.68
N LEU A 455 -4.90 -13.83 2.54
CA LEU A 455 -5.94 -14.41 3.40
C LEU A 455 -7.03 -13.37 3.65
N TRP A 456 -8.29 -13.76 3.46
CA TRP A 456 -9.44 -13.02 3.97
C TRP A 456 -9.68 -13.39 5.43
N VAL A 457 -9.75 -12.39 6.31
CA VAL A 457 -10.26 -12.55 7.67
C VAL A 457 -11.67 -11.96 7.73
N VAL A 458 -12.63 -12.72 8.23
CA VAL A 458 -14.07 -12.39 8.22
C VAL A 458 -14.70 -12.61 9.59
N ASP A 459 -15.99 -12.29 9.76
CA ASP A 459 -16.74 -12.55 11.00
C ASP A 459 -16.16 -11.86 12.25
N PHE A 460 -15.64 -10.65 12.06
CA PHE A 460 -15.16 -9.83 13.17
C PHE A 460 -16.29 -9.46 14.14
N PRO A 461 -16.01 -9.24 15.44
CA PRO A 461 -16.99 -8.66 16.35
C PRO A 461 -17.46 -7.29 15.86
N LEU A 462 -18.73 -6.97 16.10
CA LEU A 462 -19.28 -5.65 15.77
C LEU A 462 -18.87 -4.59 16.79
N PHE A 463 -18.82 -4.98 18.07
CA PHE A 463 -18.48 -4.12 19.19
C PHE A 463 -17.32 -4.68 20.02
N LEU A 464 -16.56 -3.77 20.61
CA LEU A 464 -15.56 -4.08 21.64
C LEU A 464 -15.90 -3.29 22.91
N PRO A 465 -15.55 -3.79 24.11
CA PRO A 465 -15.64 -3.01 25.33
C PRO A 465 -14.59 -1.89 25.32
N LYS A 466 -14.97 -0.67 25.73
CA LYS A 466 -14.02 0.45 25.85
C LYS A 466 -12.95 0.15 26.90
N GLU A 467 -11.71 0.58 26.62
CA GLU A 467 -10.58 0.43 27.54
C GLU A 467 -10.82 1.13 28.90
N GLU A 468 -11.39 2.34 28.88
CA GLU A 468 -11.62 3.14 30.10
C GLU A 468 -12.79 2.62 30.94
N ASN A 469 -13.84 2.08 30.29
CA ASN A 469 -15.03 1.57 30.95
C ASN A 469 -15.58 0.36 30.20
N PRO A 470 -15.24 -0.88 30.63
CA PRO A 470 -15.65 -2.11 29.95
C PRO A 470 -17.17 -2.35 29.87
N ARG A 471 -17.98 -1.57 30.59
CA ARG A 471 -19.46 -1.62 30.49
C ARG A 471 -20.00 -0.84 29.30
N GLU A 472 -19.17 0.00 28.69
CA GLU A 472 -19.52 0.72 27.47
C GLU A 472 -18.89 0.07 26.26
N LEU A 473 -19.63 0.10 25.15
CA LEU A 473 -19.19 -0.44 23.88
C LEU A 473 -18.61 0.66 22.99
N GLU A 474 -17.66 0.27 22.17
CA GLU A 474 -17.18 1.00 21.01
C GLU A 474 -17.30 0.12 19.77
N SER A 475 -17.36 0.74 18.59
CA SER A 475 -17.35 -0.02 17.33
C SER A 475 -16.00 -0.69 17.16
N ALA A 476 -15.98 -1.98 16.80
CA ALA A 476 -14.72 -2.69 16.56
C ALA A 476 -13.91 -2.09 15.40
N HIS A 477 -14.59 -1.55 14.38
CA HIS A 477 -13.95 -0.96 13.19
C HIS A 477 -14.50 0.45 12.90
N HIS A 478 -15.78 0.54 12.54
CA HIS A 478 -16.45 1.82 12.35
C HIS A 478 -17.96 1.68 12.63
N PRO A 479 -18.64 2.78 13.01
CA PRO A 479 -20.02 2.75 13.50
C PRO A 479 -21.09 2.47 12.42
N PHE A 480 -20.69 2.36 11.15
CA PHE A 480 -21.60 2.14 10.00
C PHE A 480 -21.58 0.68 9.50
N THR A 481 -20.91 -0.22 10.22
CA THR A 481 -20.72 -1.62 9.83
C THR A 481 -22.01 -2.41 10.03
N ALA A 482 -22.45 -3.16 9.03
CA ALA A 482 -23.63 -4.01 9.14
C ALA A 482 -23.38 -5.18 10.11
N PRO A 483 -24.33 -5.49 11.02
CA PRO A 483 -24.29 -6.72 11.81
C PRO A 483 -24.40 -7.94 10.91
N HIS A 484 -23.82 -9.06 11.33
CA HIS A 484 -24.02 -10.34 10.66
C HIS A 484 -25.52 -10.71 10.71
N PRO A 485 -26.15 -11.12 9.58
CA PRO A 485 -27.60 -11.33 9.53
C PRO A 485 -28.14 -12.33 10.58
N SER A 486 -27.37 -13.39 10.87
CA SER A 486 -27.76 -14.39 11.87
C SER A 486 -27.75 -13.86 13.31
N ASP A 487 -27.07 -12.74 13.57
CA ASP A 487 -26.77 -12.24 14.91
C ASP A 487 -27.57 -10.98 15.24
N ILE A 488 -28.43 -10.49 14.32
CA ILE A 488 -29.21 -9.25 14.49
C ILE A 488 -30.04 -9.28 15.77
N HIS A 489 -30.61 -10.43 16.12
CA HIS A 489 -31.42 -10.59 17.34
C HIS A 489 -30.60 -10.35 18.62
N LEU A 490 -29.29 -10.60 18.61
CA LEU A 490 -28.40 -10.41 19.75
C LEU A 490 -28.10 -8.93 20.02
N LEU A 491 -28.32 -8.02 19.05
CA LEU A 491 -28.11 -6.57 19.26
C LEU A 491 -28.90 -6.02 20.44
N TYR A 492 -30.07 -6.59 20.71
CA TYR A 492 -30.98 -6.14 21.76
C TYR A 492 -30.79 -6.87 23.10
N THR A 493 -30.05 -7.98 23.10
CA THR A 493 -29.90 -8.85 24.28
C THR A 493 -28.45 -8.95 24.76
N GLU A 494 -27.54 -9.32 23.86
CA GLU A 494 -26.12 -9.60 24.14
C GLU A 494 -25.25 -8.98 23.02
N PRO A 495 -25.21 -7.64 22.92
CA PRO A 495 -24.55 -6.92 21.82
C PRO A 495 -23.07 -7.27 21.66
N GLU A 496 -22.39 -7.66 22.73
CA GLU A 496 -20.98 -8.09 22.74
C GLU A 496 -20.73 -9.40 21.96
N LYS A 497 -21.78 -10.18 21.67
CA LYS A 497 -21.68 -11.43 20.90
C LYS A 497 -21.98 -11.25 19.42
N VAL A 498 -22.39 -10.05 19.00
CA VAL A 498 -22.79 -9.78 17.62
C VAL A 498 -21.56 -9.75 16.72
N ARG A 499 -21.50 -10.63 15.72
CA ARG A 499 -20.54 -10.53 14.63
C ARG A 499 -20.97 -9.46 13.63
N SER A 500 -20.02 -9.01 12.83
CA SER A 500 -20.19 -8.00 11.79
C SER A 500 -19.93 -8.59 10.41
N GLN A 501 -20.41 -7.91 9.37
CA GLN A 501 -20.01 -8.16 7.98
C GLN A 501 -18.75 -7.36 7.60
N HIS A 502 -17.82 -7.24 8.55
CA HIS A 502 -16.49 -6.66 8.32
C HIS A 502 -15.53 -7.76 7.83
N TYR A 503 -14.58 -7.35 7.00
CA TYR A 503 -13.58 -8.23 6.43
C TYR A 503 -12.27 -7.48 6.15
N ASP A 504 -11.18 -8.16 6.44
CA ASP A 504 -9.81 -7.68 6.18
C ASP A 504 -9.11 -8.59 5.19
N LEU A 505 -8.31 -7.98 4.31
CA LEU A 505 -7.39 -8.67 3.44
C LEU A 505 -5.98 -8.58 4.02
N VAL A 506 -5.43 -9.75 4.33
CA VAL A 506 -4.11 -9.92 4.89
C VAL A 506 -3.16 -10.47 3.82
N LEU A 507 -1.95 -9.91 3.74
CA LEU A 507 -0.87 -10.39 2.89
C LEU A 507 0.40 -10.51 3.73
N ASN A 508 0.96 -11.72 3.84
CA ASN A 508 2.21 -11.98 4.56
C ASN A 508 2.21 -11.37 5.98
N GLY A 509 1.12 -11.54 6.72
CA GLY A 509 0.96 -11.02 8.09
C GLY A 509 0.72 -9.51 8.20
N ASN A 510 0.43 -8.84 7.09
CA ASN A 510 0.10 -7.42 7.06
C ASN A 510 -1.31 -7.22 6.54
N GLU A 511 -2.11 -6.43 7.24
CA GLU A 511 -3.39 -5.92 6.72
C GLU A 511 -3.09 -4.97 5.55
N ILE A 512 -3.52 -5.34 4.34
CA ILE A 512 -3.37 -4.53 3.12
C ILE A 512 -4.65 -3.81 2.73
N GLY A 513 -5.78 -4.18 3.33
CA GLY A 513 -7.03 -3.44 3.19
C GLY A 513 -8.11 -4.04 4.06
N GLY A 514 -9.14 -3.23 4.29
CA GLY A 514 -10.24 -3.56 5.19
C GLY A 514 -11.52 -2.89 4.74
N GLY A 515 -12.65 -3.54 5.01
CA GLY A 515 -13.94 -3.16 4.45
C GLY A 515 -15.11 -3.77 5.19
N SER A 516 -16.31 -3.32 4.85
CA SER A 516 -17.52 -3.93 5.37
C SER A 516 -18.72 -3.62 4.48
N ILE A 517 -19.76 -4.44 4.65
CA ILE A 517 -21.11 -4.04 4.27
C ILE A 517 -21.59 -2.94 5.22
N ARG A 518 -22.24 -1.92 4.66
CA ARG A 518 -22.72 -0.77 5.42
C ARG A 518 -24.16 -0.94 5.84
N ILE A 519 -24.49 -0.35 6.97
CA ILE A 519 -25.89 -0.21 7.39
C ILE A 519 -26.57 0.82 6.47
N HIS A 520 -27.58 0.38 5.75
CA HIS A 520 -28.41 1.25 4.89
C HIS A 520 -29.74 1.65 5.57
N ASN A 521 -30.15 0.94 6.62
CA ASN A 521 -31.37 1.22 7.38
C ASN A 521 -31.10 2.28 8.47
N ALA A 522 -31.76 3.43 8.35
CA ALA A 522 -31.57 4.55 9.27
C ALA A 522 -32.06 4.29 10.70
N GLU A 523 -33.10 3.48 10.89
CA GLU A 523 -33.60 3.09 12.22
C GLU A 523 -32.57 2.26 12.97
N LEU A 524 -32.01 1.25 12.31
CA LEU A 524 -30.93 0.43 12.86
C LEU A 524 -29.70 1.27 13.17
N GLN A 525 -29.30 2.16 12.25
CA GLN A 525 -28.14 3.04 12.47
C GLN A 525 -28.36 3.97 13.68
N ARG A 526 -29.58 4.53 13.85
CA ARG A 526 -29.94 5.35 15.02
C ARG A 526 -29.86 4.54 16.31
N TYR A 527 -30.37 3.31 16.33
CA TYR A 527 -30.31 2.45 17.50
C TYR A 527 -28.86 2.17 17.91
N ILE A 528 -28.01 1.81 16.96
CA ILE A 528 -26.58 1.56 17.22
C ILE A 528 -25.88 2.80 17.77
N LEU A 529 -26.04 3.96 17.10
CA LEU A 529 -25.38 5.20 17.52
C LEU A 529 -25.88 5.70 18.88
N ALA A 530 -27.20 5.81 19.05
CA ALA A 530 -27.79 6.45 20.23
C ALA A 530 -27.80 5.52 21.46
N THR A 531 -28.10 4.23 21.27
CA THR A 531 -28.33 3.30 22.37
C THR A 531 -27.08 2.49 22.71
N LEU A 532 -26.42 1.89 21.71
CA LEU A 532 -25.27 1.01 21.95
C LEU A 532 -23.97 1.78 22.15
N LEU A 533 -23.66 2.71 21.23
CA LEU A 533 -22.42 3.49 21.25
C LEU A 533 -22.52 4.79 22.08
N LYS A 534 -23.75 5.26 22.34
CA LYS A 534 -24.05 6.54 23.04
C LYS A 534 -23.38 7.76 22.39
N GLU A 535 -23.31 7.77 21.06
CA GLU A 535 -22.74 8.87 20.28
C GLU A 535 -23.76 9.99 20.02
N ASP A 536 -23.28 11.22 19.81
CA ASP A 536 -24.15 12.34 19.42
C ASP A 536 -24.60 12.21 17.96
N VAL A 537 -25.83 11.72 17.81
CA VAL A 537 -26.55 11.57 16.53
C VAL A 537 -26.57 12.87 15.71
N LYS A 538 -26.51 14.05 16.33
CA LYS A 538 -26.51 15.34 15.62
C LYS A 538 -25.29 15.49 14.71
N LEU A 539 -24.15 14.91 15.09
CA LEU A 539 -22.91 14.96 14.32
C LEU A 539 -23.03 14.19 13.00
N LEU A 540 -23.92 13.21 12.92
CA LEU A 540 -24.13 12.34 11.76
C LEU A 540 -25.52 12.51 11.14
N SER A 541 -26.23 13.59 11.48
CA SER A 541 -27.59 13.86 11.01
C SER A 541 -27.70 13.88 9.48
N HIS A 542 -26.68 14.40 8.79
CA HIS A 542 -26.64 14.41 7.32
C HIS A 542 -26.54 13.01 6.70
N ILE A 543 -25.84 12.07 7.35
CA ILE A 543 -25.79 10.66 6.92
C ILE A 543 -27.13 9.99 7.21
N LEU A 544 -27.65 10.14 8.43
CA LEU A 544 -28.91 9.51 8.83
C LEU A 544 -30.09 9.96 7.95
N GLN A 545 -30.13 11.25 7.60
CA GLN A 545 -31.12 11.79 6.68
C GLN A 545 -30.94 11.20 5.27
N ALA A 546 -29.70 11.04 4.79
CA ALA A 546 -29.46 10.38 3.50
C ALA A 546 -29.91 8.91 3.50
N LEU A 547 -29.74 8.19 4.62
CA LEU A 547 -30.25 6.84 4.78
C LEU A 547 -31.79 6.78 4.69
N ASP A 548 -32.51 7.73 5.28
CA ASP A 548 -33.98 7.81 5.21
C ASP A 548 -34.50 8.08 3.79
N TYR A 549 -33.71 8.72 2.92
CA TYR A 549 -34.09 9.01 1.54
C TYR A 549 -33.90 7.83 0.57
N GLY A 550 -33.86 6.60 1.09
CA GLY A 550 -33.79 5.39 0.29
C GLY A 550 -32.36 5.01 -0.09
N ALA A 551 -31.47 4.91 0.89
CA ALA A 551 -30.13 4.39 0.65
C ALA A 551 -30.18 2.91 0.20
N PRO A 552 -29.49 2.54 -0.90
CA PRO A 552 -29.43 1.15 -1.33
C PRO A 552 -28.58 0.32 -0.34
N PRO A 553 -28.75 -1.01 -0.30
CA PRO A 553 -27.77 -1.88 0.33
C PRO A 553 -26.42 -1.67 -0.37
N HIS A 554 -25.35 -1.42 0.39
CA HIS A 554 -24.06 -1.10 -0.17
C HIS A 554 -22.93 -1.58 0.74
N GLY A 555 -21.75 -1.76 0.17
CA GLY A 555 -20.56 -2.17 0.88
C GLY A 555 -19.31 -1.74 0.14
N GLY A 556 -18.18 -1.77 0.84
CA GLY A 556 -16.93 -1.38 0.22
C GLY A 556 -15.71 -1.76 1.01
N ILE A 557 -14.56 -1.40 0.48
CA ILE A 557 -13.24 -1.74 1.00
C ILE A 557 -12.26 -0.62 0.66
N ALA A 558 -11.29 -0.40 1.55
CA ALA A 558 -10.17 0.47 1.28
C ALA A 558 -8.88 -0.35 1.28
N LEU A 559 -8.09 -0.25 0.20
CA LEU A 559 -6.75 -0.86 0.15
C LEU A 559 -5.69 0.18 0.51
N GLY A 560 -4.81 -0.16 1.46
CA GLY A 560 -3.63 0.63 1.80
C GLY A 560 -2.58 0.54 0.71
N LEU A 561 -2.62 1.46 -0.27
CA LEU A 561 -1.73 1.42 -1.44
C LEU A 561 -0.25 1.44 -1.05
N ASP A 562 0.12 2.29 -0.09
CA ASP A 562 1.51 2.40 0.36
C ASP A 562 2.02 1.08 0.97
N ARG A 563 1.16 0.37 1.72
CA ARG A 563 1.49 -0.94 2.29
C ARG A 563 1.62 -2.00 1.20
N LEU A 564 0.65 -2.07 0.30
CA LEU A 564 0.63 -3.03 -0.78
C LEU A 564 1.89 -2.93 -1.65
N ILE A 565 2.25 -1.73 -2.10
CA ILE A 565 3.46 -1.53 -2.91
C ILE A 565 4.73 -1.84 -2.10
N CYS A 566 4.76 -1.54 -0.79
CA CYS A 566 5.90 -1.87 0.07
C CYS A 566 6.14 -3.39 0.11
N LEU A 567 5.07 -4.18 0.28
CA LEU A 567 5.15 -5.65 0.32
C LEU A 567 5.55 -6.21 -1.05
N VAL A 568 4.94 -5.72 -2.13
CA VAL A 568 5.24 -6.18 -3.50
C VAL A 568 6.67 -5.88 -3.92
N THR A 569 7.21 -4.72 -3.53
CA THR A 569 8.61 -4.35 -3.81
C THR A 569 9.60 -5.02 -2.86
N GLY A 570 9.14 -5.65 -1.77
CA GLY A 570 10.01 -6.18 -0.71
C GLY A 570 10.76 -5.07 0.04
N SER A 571 10.21 -3.86 0.06
CA SER A 571 10.86 -2.71 0.70
C SER A 571 10.77 -2.82 2.23
N PRO A 572 11.82 -2.39 2.97
CA PRO A 572 11.84 -2.47 4.43
C PRO A 572 10.90 -1.45 5.12
N SER A 573 10.46 -0.43 4.40
CA SER A 573 9.62 0.64 4.92
C SER A 573 8.74 1.20 3.82
N ILE A 574 7.53 1.65 4.17
CA ILE A 574 6.64 2.33 3.20
C ILE A 574 7.24 3.64 2.68
N ARG A 575 8.25 4.20 3.37
CA ARG A 575 9.00 5.37 2.91
C ARG A 575 9.74 5.13 1.60
N ASP A 576 10.10 3.88 1.30
CA ASP A 576 10.80 3.53 0.06
C ASP A 576 9.86 3.41 -1.15
N VAL A 577 8.54 3.50 -0.94
CA VAL A 577 7.53 3.49 -2.01
C VAL A 577 6.74 4.80 -2.10
N ILE A 578 7.19 5.83 -1.36
CA ILE A 578 6.66 7.18 -1.36
C ILE A 578 7.75 8.12 -1.87
N ALA A 579 7.41 9.05 -2.76
CA ALA A 579 8.39 9.95 -3.36
C ALA A 579 9.08 10.84 -2.31
N PHE A 580 8.30 11.52 -1.47
CA PHE A 580 8.75 12.43 -0.42
C PHE A 580 8.06 12.09 0.91
N PRO A 581 8.51 11.05 1.62
CA PRO A 581 7.89 10.62 2.87
C PRO A 581 8.32 11.50 4.05
N LYS A 582 7.59 11.41 5.16
CA LYS A 582 7.99 12.01 6.44
C LYS A 582 8.85 11.04 7.25
N SER A 583 9.72 11.60 8.07
CA SER A 583 10.53 10.88 9.07
C SER A 583 9.66 10.24 10.17
N PHE A 584 10.28 9.51 11.09
CA PHE A 584 9.60 8.94 12.26
C PHE A 584 8.90 9.98 13.15
N ARG A 585 9.36 11.23 13.16
CA ARG A 585 8.68 12.33 13.89
C ARG A 585 7.58 13.01 13.08
N GLY A 586 7.26 12.52 11.88
CA GLY A 586 6.32 13.19 10.97
C GLY A 586 6.89 14.40 10.24
N HIS A 587 8.20 14.65 10.36
CA HIS A 587 8.85 15.81 9.73
C HIS A 587 9.41 15.47 8.35
N ASP A 588 9.32 16.40 7.42
CA ASP A 588 10.10 16.37 6.18
C ASP A 588 11.50 16.96 6.44
N LEU A 589 12.53 16.12 6.34
CA LEU A 589 13.92 16.50 6.56
C LEU A 589 14.53 17.28 5.39
N MET A 590 13.92 17.20 4.19
CA MET A 590 14.40 17.92 3.02
C MET A 590 14.01 19.40 3.09
N SER A 591 12.74 19.67 3.41
CA SER A 591 12.15 21.01 3.40
C SER A 591 12.09 21.65 4.79
N ASN A 592 12.53 20.93 5.83
CA ASN A 592 12.45 21.35 7.23
C ASN A 592 11.02 21.71 7.67
N THR A 593 10.09 20.77 7.49
CA THR A 593 8.66 20.96 7.79
C THR A 593 8.21 19.96 8.86
N PRO A 594 7.36 20.34 9.85
CA PRO A 594 6.68 21.62 10.04
C PRO A 594 7.62 22.78 10.39
N ASP A 595 7.19 24.01 10.10
CA ASP A 595 7.94 25.25 10.34
C ASP A 595 7.10 26.27 11.13
N SER A 596 7.75 27.29 11.68
CA SER A 596 7.11 28.42 12.36
C SER A 596 6.52 29.42 11.37
N ILE A 597 5.36 30.00 11.73
CA ILE A 597 4.65 30.99 10.91
C ILE A 597 4.64 32.34 11.65
N PRO A 598 4.88 33.47 10.97
CA PRO A 598 4.80 34.79 11.56
C PRO A 598 3.39 35.14 12.11
N PRO A 599 3.26 35.93 13.20
CA PRO A 599 1.97 36.26 13.80
C PRO A 599 0.96 36.95 12.86
N GLU A 600 1.44 37.72 11.88
CA GLU A 600 0.60 38.39 10.89
C GLU A 600 -0.17 37.41 9.99
N GLU A 601 0.39 36.23 9.72
CA GLU A 601 -0.27 35.18 8.95
C GLU A 601 -1.29 34.40 9.79
N LEU A 602 -1.14 34.38 11.12
CA LEU A 602 -2.10 33.76 12.04
C LEU A 602 -3.33 34.64 12.28
N LYS A 603 -3.18 35.97 12.17
CA LYS A 603 -4.24 36.95 12.49
C LYS A 603 -5.53 36.75 11.69
N PRO A 604 -5.53 36.48 10.37
CA PRO A 604 -6.76 36.21 9.60
C PRO A 604 -7.51 34.94 10.01
N TYR A 605 -6.86 34.04 10.76
CA TYR A 605 -7.45 32.79 11.24
C TYR A 605 -7.86 32.86 12.72
N HIS A 606 -7.66 34.01 13.37
CA HIS A 606 -8.07 34.24 14.76
C HIS A 606 -7.47 33.24 15.77
N ILE A 607 -6.23 32.80 15.53
CA ILE A 607 -5.50 31.87 16.40
C ILE A 607 -4.22 32.51 16.95
N GLN A 608 -3.76 31.98 18.09
CA GLN A 608 -2.49 32.32 18.71
C GLN A 608 -1.80 31.05 19.22
N VAL A 609 -0.48 30.99 19.12
CA VAL A 609 0.29 29.86 19.64
C VAL A 609 0.40 29.99 21.16
N SER A 610 -0.05 28.97 21.89
CA SER A 610 0.18 28.83 23.32
C SER A 610 1.33 27.85 23.54
N TRP A 611 2.42 28.34 24.12
CA TRP A 611 3.59 27.50 24.42
C TRP A 611 3.33 26.65 25.66
N PRO A 612 3.68 25.35 25.64
CA PRO A 612 3.56 24.50 26.82
C PRO A 612 4.45 25.03 27.95
N THR A 613 3.91 25.13 29.17
CA THR A 613 4.70 25.49 30.36
C THR A 613 5.63 24.34 30.76
N ASP A 614 6.82 24.68 31.28
CA ASP A 614 7.95 23.76 31.55
C ASP A 614 7.60 22.48 32.33
N SER A 615 6.48 22.46 33.08
CA SER A 615 6.00 21.27 33.80
C SER A 615 5.61 20.08 32.91
N LYS A 616 5.27 20.30 31.62
CA LYS A 616 4.93 19.22 30.67
C LYS A 616 6.12 18.73 29.84
N ALA A 617 7.21 19.50 29.75
CA ALA A 617 8.41 19.10 29.02
C ALA A 617 9.16 17.95 29.71
N ALA A 618 9.11 17.89 31.05
CA ALA A 618 9.78 16.84 31.83
C ALA A 618 9.19 15.43 31.70
N LYS A 619 7.98 15.28 31.12
CA LYS A 619 7.34 13.97 30.88
C LYS A 619 7.51 13.43 29.45
N ALA A 620 8.18 14.18 28.58
CA ALA A 620 8.29 13.85 27.15
C ALA A 620 9.75 13.66 26.67
N HIS A 621 10.71 13.51 27.59
CA HIS A 621 12.10 13.16 27.27
C HIS A 621 12.39 11.67 27.48
#